data_AF-A0A4Q5NRV5-F1
#
_entry.id   AF-A0A4Q5NRV5-F1
#
_cell.length_a   1.000
_cell.length_b   1.000
_cell.length_c   1.000
_cell.angle_alpha   90.00
_cell.angle_beta   90.00
_cell.angle_gamma   90.00
#
_symmetry.space_group_name_H-M   'P 1'
#
loop_
_entity.id
_entity.type
_entity.pdbx_description
1 polymer ?
#
loop_
_entity_poly.entity_id
_entity_poly.type
_entity_poly.pdbx_seq_one_letter_code
_entity_poly.pdbx_strand_id
1 'polypeptide(L)'
;MRTYLFPLAALAAAVLSTSCSQTTQANPNSDSRVQVTFSGGHDTDESDKGRPVVLIAAALGVPTEVFRDAFSRVHPADSGRGPTEDEARANKHALLQTLGPYGITNERLDEVSNYYRYNRSRGEMWRTTDAEAYAIIKNGKITGFDITSGGSGYSSTPQVSVPGFTAAPSVKLAWSKQFESNGSVSQITLPEAKKK
;
A
#
# COMPACT_ATOMS: atom_id res chain seq x y z
N MET A 1 87.01 -12.89 0.94
CA MET A 1 86.61 -12.36 2.27
C MET A 1 85.41 -13.16 2.77
N ARG A 2 85.56 -13.80 3.94
CA ARG A 2 84.56 -14.23 4.95
C ARG A 2 83.14 -14.63 4.47
N THR A 3 82.74 -15.91 4.46
CA THR A 3 82.35 -16.84 5.56
C THR A 3 80.95 -16.63 6.19
N TYR A 4 80.30 -17.79 6.41
CA TYR A 4 79.20 -18.17 7.34
C TYR A 4 77.74 -17.83 6.92
N LEU A 5 76.78 -18.76 6.78
CA LEU A 5 76.37 -20.00 7.50
C LEU A 5 75.33 -19.74 8.62
N PHE A 6 74.10 -20.24 8.35
CA PHE A 6 73.01 -20.70 9.25
C PHE A 6 72.13 -19.69 10.04
N PRO A 7 70.90 -20.11 10.42
CA PRO A 7 69.66 -19.35 10.22
C PRO A 7 69.03 -18.86 11.53
N LEU A 8 68.01 -18.00 11.43
CA LEU A 8 67.10 -17.72 12.55
C LEU A 8 65.64 -17.89 12.11
N ALA A 9 64.98 -18.83 12.78
CA ALA A 9 63.54 -18.97 12.84
C ALA A 9 62.96 -17.82 13.69
N ALA A 10 61.82 -17.26 13.28
CA ALA A 10 61.04 -16.35 14.09
C ALA A 10 59.57 -16.80 14.16
N LEU A 11 59.15 -17.02 15.39
CA LEU A 11 57.82 -17.38 15.90
C LEU A 11 56.68 -16.51 15.33
N ALA A 12 55.59 -17.15 14.91
CA ALA A 12 54.29 -16.51 14.72
C ALA A 12 53.50 -16.55 16.04
N ALA A 13 53.24 -15.40 16.65
CA ALA A 13 52.34 -15.26 17.79
C ALA A 13 50.93 -14.88 17.29
N ALA A 14 49.96 -15.77 17.52
CA ALA A 14 48.55 -15.51 17.26
C ALA A 14 47.95 -14.66 18.38
N VAL A 15 47.43 -13.48 18.04
CA VAL A 15 46.71 -12.61 18.97
C VAL A 15 45.22 -12.93 18.83
N LEU A 16 44.63 -13.63 19.82
CA LEU A 16 43.19 -13.77 19.94
C LEU A 16 42.61 -12.44 20.45
N SER A 17 41.97 -11.67 19.56
CA SER A 17 41.17 -10.52 19.93
C SER A 17 39.79 -10.97 20.42
N THR A 18 39.62 -11.04 21.73
CA THR A 18 38.32 -11.24 22.39
C THR A 18 37.43 -10.03 22.09
N SER A 19 36.42 -10.21 21.24
CA SER A 19 35.39 -9.19 21.01
C SER A 19 34.46 -9.17 22.23
N CYS A 20 34.60 -8.15 23.07
CA CYS A 20 33.66 -7.85 24.14
C CYS A 20 32.38 -7.29 23.49
N SER A 21 31.30 -8.08 23.48
CA SER A 21 29.98 -7.61 23.06
C SER A 21 29.49 -6.55 24.06
N GLN A 22 29.53 -5.28 23.66
CA GLN A 22 28.88 -4.20 24.40
C GLN A 22 27.38 -4.41 24.32
N THR A 23 26.75 -4.79 25.43
CA THR A 23 25.32 -4.69 25.62
C THR A 23 24.96 -3.19 25.69
N THR A 24 24.39 -2.68 24.61
CA THR A 24 23.78 -1.34 24.58
C THR A 24 22.61 -1.33 25.56
N GLN A 25 22.83 -0.82 26.77
CA GLN A 25 21.75 -0.50 27.70
C GLN A 25 20.90 0.63 27.09
N ALA A 26 19.71 0.27 26.62
CA ALA A 26 18.72 1.23 26.14
C ALA A 26 18.30 2.16 27.29
N ASN A 27 18.39 3.47 27.05
CA ASN A 27 17.97 4.52 27.97
C ASN A 27 16.45 4.45 28.19
N PRO A 28 15.94 4.31 29.43
CA PRO A 28 14.52 4.07 29.71
C PRO A 28 13.58 5.27 29.41
N ASN A 29 14.12 6.39 28.92
CA ASN A 29 13.39 7.64 28.65
C ASN A 29 13.34 8.08 27.17
N SER A 30 13.79 7.26 26.21
CA SER A 30 13.53 7.55 24.80
C SER A 30 12.17 6.97 24.39
N ASP A 31 11.23 7.83 23.99
CA ASP A 31 10.06 7.42 23.20
C ASP A 31 10.56 6.48 22.09
N SER A 32 10.18 5.20 22.14
CA SER A 32 10.60 4.23 21.13
C SER A 32 9.55 4.15 20.04
N ARG A 33 10.01 3.97 18.80
CA ARG A 33 9.14 3.83 17.62
C ARG A 33 9.36 2.47 17.01
N VAL A 34 8.25 1.79 16.72
CA VAL A 34 8.24 0.45 16.11
C VAL A 34 7.56 0.56 14.76
N GLN A 35 8.20 0.08 13.71
CA GLN A 35 7.61 0.08 12.38
C GLN A 35 6.34 -0.77 12.35
N VAL A 36 5.28 -0.22 11.78
CA VAL A 36 4.00 -0.89 11.59
C VAL A 36 4.08 -1.80 10.37
N THR A 37 3.44 -2.96 10.44
CA THR A 37 3.24 -3.84 9.28
C THR A 37 1.78 -3.78 8.83
N PHE A 38 1.58 -3.40 7.56
CA PHE A 38 0.30 -3.44 6.87
C PHE A 38 0.15 -4.76 6.11
N SER A 39 -1.08 -5.29 6.03
CA SER A 39 -1.41 -6.43 5.18
C SER A 39 -2.83 -6.34 4.62
N GLY A 40 -3.07 -6.95 3.46
CA GLY A 40 -4.37 -6.88 2.78
C GLY A 40 -4.67 -5.48 2.22
N GLY A 41 -5.95 -5.07 2.26
CA GLY A 41 -6.40 -3.73 1.85
C GLY A 41 -6.67 -3.55 0.35
N HIS A 42 -6.69 -4.65 -0.40
CA HIS A 42 -6.87 -4.66 -1.86
C HIS A 42 -8.08 -5.50 -2.29
N ASP A 43 -9.00 -5.76 -1.37
CA ASP A 43 -10.22 -6.47 -1.68
C ASP A 43 -11.17 -5.54 -2.45
N THR A 44 -11.98 -6.13 -3.30
CA THR A 44 -13.00 -5.41 -4.08
C THR A 44 -14.37 -5.94 -3.73
N ASP A 45 -15.39 -5.10 -3.88
CA ASP A 45 -16.78 -5.53 -3.79
C ASP A 45 -17.06 -6.64 -4.81
N GLU A 46 -17.82 -7.67 -4.41
CA GLU A 46 -18.20 -8.78 -5.29
C GLU A 46 -19.01 -8.31 -6.51
N SER A 47 -19.77 -7.22 -6.35
CA SER A 47 -20.52 -6.59 -7.45
C SER A 47 -19.61 -5.96 -8.49
N ASP A 48 -18.42 -5.53 -8.10
CA ASP A 48 -17.43 -4.90 -8.99
C ASP A 48 -16.64 -5.94 -9.79
N LYS A 49 -16.94 -7.23 -9.57
CA LYS A 49 -16.34 -8.37 -10.26
C LYS A 49 -14.83 -8.26 -10.27
N GLY A 50 -14.21 -7.96 -9.13
CA GLY A 50 -12.76 -7.83 -8.97
C GLY A 50 -12.16 -6.48 -9.34
N ARG A 51 -12.93 -5.51 -9.90
CA ARG A 51 -12.38 -4.19 -10.25
C ARG A 51 -12.34 -3.27 -9.02
N PRO A 52 -11.33 -2.38 -8.91
CA PRO A 52 -11.26 -1.41 -7.83
C PRO A 52 -12.16 -0.19 -8.11
N VAL A 53 -13.47 -0.40 -8.23
CA VAL A 53 -14.43 0.65 -8.62
C VAL A 53 -14.41 1.84 -7.66
N VAL A 54 -14.23 1.60 -6.36
CA VAL A 54 -14.08 2.69 -5.37
C VAL A 54 -12.91 3.62 -5.69
N LEU A 55 -11.78 3.08 -6.14
CA LEU A 55 -10.61 3.89 -6.54
C LEU A 55 -10.88 4.63 -7.83
N ILE A 56 -11.49 3.98 -8.81
CA ILE A 56 -11.80 4.60 -10.10
C ILE A 56 -12.80 5.77 -9.90
N ALA A 57 -13.86 5.55 -9.14
CA ALA A 57 -14.86 6.57 -8.83
C ALA A 57 -14.23 7.74 -8.07
N ALA A 58 -13.41 7.47 -7.05
CA ALA A 58 -12.66 8.48 -6.31
C ALA A 58 -11.72 9.30 -7.21
N ALA A 59 -11.00 8.63 -8.12
CA ALA A 59 -10.10 9.28 -9.07
C ALA A 59 -10.83 10.18 -10.07
N LEU A 60 -12.06 9.82 -10.45
CA LEU A 60 -12.96 10.67 -11.23
C LEU A 60 -13.59 11.77 -10.37
N GLY A 61 -13.69 11.57 -9.06
CA GLY A 61 -14.38 12.43 -8.11
C GLY A 61 -15.89 12.37 -8.25
N VAL A 62 -16.40 11.16 -8.51
CA VAL A 62 -17.84 10.86 -8.48
C VAL A 62 -18.13 9.87 -7.34
N PRO A 63 -19.35 9.84 -6.81
CA PRO A 63 -19.75 8.78 -5.88
C PRO A 63 -19.61 7.39 -6.51
N THR A 64 -19.25 6.39 -5.71
CA THR A 64 -19.00 5.01 -6.17
C THR A 64 -20.22 4.42 -6.86
N GLU A 65 -21.41 4.65 -6.30
CA GLU A 65 -22.69 4.20 -6.83
C GLU A 65 -23.02 4.83 -8.19
N VAL A 66 -22.64 6.08 -8.42
CA VAL A 66 -22.82 6.76 -9.72
C VAL A 66 -21.96 6.09 -10.79
N PHE A 67 -20.70 5.78 -10.45
CA PHE A 67 -19.83 5.08 -11.38
C PHE A 67 -20.31 3.64 -11.64
N ARG A 68 -20.81 2.96 -10.61
CA ARG A 68 -21.39 1.61 -10.74
C ARG A 68 -22.63 1.61 -11.64
N ASP A 69 -23.51 2.61 -11.50
CA ASP A 69 -24.65 2.81 -12.42
C ASP A 69 -24.18 3.04 -13.85
N ALA A 70 -23.20 3.92 -14.07
CA ALA A 70 -22.63 4.16 -15.39
C ALA A 70 -22.08 2.87 -16.02
N PHE A 71 -21.34 2.07 -15.26
CA PHE A 71 -20.78 0.79 -15.72
C PHE A 71 -21.83 -0.28 -15.98
N SER A 72 -22.97 -0.27 -15.29
CA SER A 72 -24.05 -1.22 -15.52
C SER A 72 -24.69 -1.08 -16.92
N ARG A 73 -24.50 0.08 -17.56
CA ARG A 73 -25.02 0.41 -18.90
C ARG A 73 -24.07 0.00 -20.03
N VAL A 74 -22.84 -0.40 -19.69
CA VAL A 74 -21.83 -0.88 -20.63
C VAL A 74 -22.12 -2.34 -20.98
N HIS A 75 -22.03 -2.68 -22.26
CA HIS A 75 -22.19 -4.03 -22.78
C HIS A 75 -20.82 -4.59 -23.17
N PRO A 76 -20.22 -5.48 -22.35
CA PRO A 76 -18.94 -6.07 -22.68
C PRO A 76 -19.02 -6.88 -23.97
N ALA A 77 -17.91 -6.96 -24.69
CA ALA A 77 -17.79 -7.86 -25.84
C ALA A 77 -17.94 -9.32 -25.40
N ASP A 78 -18.36 -10.16 -26.34
CA ASP A 78 -18.49 -11.60 -26.11
C ASP A 78 -17.18 -12.22 -25.62
N SER A 79 -17.31 -13.19 -24.71
CA SER A 79 -16.18 -13.96 -24.18
C SER A 79 -15.35 -14.55 -25.32
N GLY A 80 -14.06 -14.21 -25.36
CA GLY A 80 -13.09 -14.75 -26.33
C GLY A 80 -12.68 -13.79 -27.45
N ARG A 81 -13.27 -12.59 -27.52
CA ARG A 81 -12.79 -11.51 -28.40
C ARG A 81 -12.73 -10.17 -27.68
N GLY A 82 -11.95 -9.25 -28.23
CA GLY A 82 -12.00 -7.83 -27.83
C GLY A 82 -13.25 -7.13 -28.39
N PRO A 83 -13.60 -5.95 -27.85
CA PRO A 83 -14.66 -5.12 -28.43
C PRO A 83 -14.30 -4.64 -29.83
N THR A 84 -15.29 -4.56 -30.72
CA THR A 84 -15.17 -3.81 -31.97
C THR A 84 -15.06 -2.31 -31.68
N GLU A 85 -14.62 -1.52 -32.66
CA GLU A 85 -14.57 -0.06 -32.53
C GLU A 85 -15.95 0.53 -32.22
N ASP A 86 -17.01 -0.01 -32.84
CA ASP A 86 -18.38 0.43 -32.62
C ASP A 86 -18.89 0.08 -31.22
N GLU A 87 -18.59 -1.11 -30.71
CA GLU A 87 -18.92 -1.53 -29.34
C GLU A 87 -18.20 -0.66 -28.31
N ALA A 88 -16.90 -0.41 -28.52
CA ALA A 88 -16.11 0.46 -27.66
C ALA A 88 -16.69 1.89 -27.64
N ARG A 89 -17.05 2.43 -28.81
CA ARG A 89 -17.66 3.76 -28.95
C ARG A 89 -19.04 3.84 -28.29
N ALA A 90 -19.89 2.82 -28.46
CA ALA A 90 -21.20 2.75 -27.82
C ALA A 90 -21.08 2.69 -26.29
N ASN A 91 -20.17 1.86 -25.78
CA ASN A 91 -19.88 1.77 -24.35
C ASN A 91 -19.33 3.08 -23.79
N LYS A 92 -18.43 3.73 -24.52
CA LYS A 92 -17.90 5.05 -24.12
C LYS A 92 -19.01 6.09 -24.04
N HIS A 93 -19.89 6.12 -25.03
CA HIS A 93 -21.03 7.02 -25.05
C HIS A 93 -21.96 6.77 -23.85
N ALA A 94 -22.29 5.51 -23.53
CA ALA A 94 -23.13 5.17 -22.38
C ALA A 94 -22.52 5.62 -21.04
N LEU A 95 -21.20 5.46 -20.87
CA LEU A 95 -20.49 5.96 -19.68
C LEU A 95 -20.59 7.48 -19.56
N LEU A 96 -20.32 8.20 -20.65
CA LEU A 96 -20.31 9.66 -20.65
C LEU A 96 -21.70 10.28 -20.51
N GLN A 97 -22.77 9.59 -20.89
CA GLN A 97 -24.14 10.04 -20.60
C GLN A 97 -24.40 10.16 -19.09
N THR A 98 -23.81 9.28 -18.29
CA THR A 98 -24.00 9.26 -16.83
C THR A 98 -22.96 10.13 -16.11
N LEU A 99 -21.72 10.10 -16.58
CA LEU A 99 -20.59 10.77 -15.93
C LEU A 99 -20.37 12.22 -16.41
N GLY A 100 -20.83 12.56 -17.61
CA GLY A 100 -20.72 13.90 -18.18
C GLY A 100 -21.31 15.01 -17.30
N PRO A 101 -22.49 14.83 -16.67
CA PRO A 101 -23.04 15.77 -15.70
C PRO A 101 -22.14 16.07 -14.48
N TYR A 102 -21.20 15.17 -14.17
CA TYR A 102 -20.21 15.35 -13.11
C TYR A 102 -18.91 16.02 -13.62
N GLY A 103 -18.89 16.48 -14.87
CA GLY A 103 -17.74 17.11 -15.50
C GLY A 103 -16.67 16.13 -15.99
N ILE A 104 -17.00 14.84 -16.13
CA ILE A 104 -16.06 13.83 -16.61
C ILE A 104 -15.98 13.87 -18.14
N THR A 105 -14.78 14.11 -18.65
CA THR A 105 -14.49 14.06 -20.09
C THR A 105 -14.12 12.65 -20.54
N ASN A 106 -14.16 12.44 -21.86
CA ASN A 106 -13.67 11.22 -22.47
C ASN A 106 -12.22 10.94 -22.08
N GLU A 107 -11.37 11.96 -22.15
CA GLU A 107 -9.93 11.90 -21.87
C GLU A 107 -9.68 11.54 -20.41
N ARG A 108 -10.38 12.20 -19.46
CA ARG A 108 -10.23 11.90 -18.04
C ARG A 108 -10.68 10.48 -17.70
N LEU A 109 -11.76 10.02 -18.32
CA LEU A 109 -12.23 8.65 -18.14
C LEU A 109 -11.23 7.63 -18.68
N ASP A 110 -10.59 7.90 -19.82
CA ASP A 110 -9.55 7.02 -20.38
C ASP A 110 -8.30 7.02 -19.51
N GLU A 111 -7.84 8.18 -19.06
CA GLU A 111 -6.69 8.32 -18.17
C GLU A 111 -6.86 7.47 -16.90
N VAL A 112 -7.98 7.65 -16.19
CA VAL A 112 -8.25 6.90 -14.95
C VAL A 112 -8.42 5.41 -15.23
N SER A 113 -9.17 5.05 -16.28
CA SER A 113 -9.38 3.64 -16.62
C SER A 113 -8.06 2.96 -16.97
N ASN A 114 -7.17 3.65 -17.70
CA ASN A 114 -5.86 3.13 -18.05
C ASN A 114 -4.98 2.93 -16.82
N TYR A 115 -5.01 3.86 -15.85
CA TYR A 115 -4.22 3.76 -14.63
C TYR A 115 -4.57 2.51 -13.80
N TYR A 116 -5.86 2.18 -13.67
CA TYR A 116 -6.34 1.03 -12.89
C TYR A 116 -6.54 -0.24 -13.72
N ARG A 117 -6.15 -0.27 -15.01
CA ARG A 117 -6.17 -1.49 -15.81
C ARG A 117 -5.08 -2.45 -15.32
N TYR A 118 -5.44 -3.73 -15.25
CA TYR A 118 -4.54 -4.80 -14.86
C TYR A 118 -5.04 -6.14 -15.39
N ASN A 119 -4.13 -7.10 -15.57
CA ASN A 119 -4.48 -8.41 -16.10
C ASN A 119 -4.54 -9.50 -15.00
N ARG A 120 -5.77 -9.81 -14.58
CA ARG A 120 -6.02 -10.88 -13.59
C ARG A 120 -5.55 -12.26 -14.03
N SER A 121 -5.66 -12.62 -15.31
CA SER A 121 -5.24 -13.94 -15.77
C SER A 121 -3.72 -14.14 -15.68
N ARG A 122 -2.97 -13.05 -15.60
CA ARG A 122 -1.52 -13.03 -15.39
C ARG A 122 -1.14 -12.86 -13.91
N GLY A 123 -2.11 -12.83 -13.00
CA GLY A 123 -1.87 -12.57 -11.58
C GLY A 123 -1.43 -11.15 -11.27
N GLU A 124 -1.63 -10.20 -12.20
CA GLU A 124 -1.34 -8.79 -11.95
C GLU A 124 -2.37 -8.19 -10.99
N MET A 125 -2.03 -7.05 -10.38
CA MET A 125 -2.93 -6.17 -9.63
C MET A 125 -2.82 -4.76 -10.22
N TRP A 126 -3.80 -3.89 -9.98
CA TRP A 126 -3.64 -2.47 -10.29
C TRP A 126 -2.45 -1.88 -9.53
N ARG A 127 -1.97 -0.71 -9.97
CA ARG A 127 -0.83 -0.04 -9.34
C ARG A 127 -1.15 0.36 -7.90
N THR A 128 -0.27 -0.03 -6.98
CA THR A 128 -0.35 0.28 -5.56
C THR A 128 0.99 0.83 -5.06
N THR A 129 0.98 1.44 -3.88
CA THR A 129 2.17 1.84 -3.14
C THR A 129 1.91 1.59 -1.67
N ASP A 130 2.82 0.91 -0.99
CA ASP A 130 2.63 0.54 0.41
C ASP A 130 2.62 1.78 1.32
N ALA A 131 1.80 1.70 2.37
CA ALA A 131 1.82 2.66 3.46
C ALA A 131 3.00 2.38 4.41
N GLU A 132 3.55 3.45 4.98
CA GLU A 132 4.60 3.42 5.99
C GLU A 132 4.16 4.19 7.22
N ALA A 133 4.29 3.56 8.38
CA ALA A 133 3.96 4.18 9.66
C ALA A 133 4.79 3.59 10.80
N TYR A 134 4.88 4.35 11.89
CA TYR A 134 5.50 3.94 13.14
C TYR A 134 4.51 4.04 14.30
N ALA A 135 4.47 3.02 15.15
CA ALA A 135 3.78 3.08 16.43
C ALA A 135 4.68 3.81 17.45
N ILE A 136 4.12 4.77 18.18
CA ILE A 136 4.81 5.53 19.22
C ILE A 136 4.60 4.83 20.56
N ILE A 137 5.69 4.35 21.17
CA ILE A 137 5.65 3.60 22.42
C ILE A 137 6.14 4.46 23.58
N LYS A 138 5.31 4.57 24.62
CA LYS A 138 5.64 5.22 25.89
C LYS A 138 5.30 4.30 27.05
N ASN A 139 6.22 4.14 27.98
CA ASN A 139 6.05 3.27 29.15
C ASN A 139 5.58 1.84 28.78
N GLY A 140 6.13 1.28 27.70
CA GLY A 140 5.78 -0.06 27.20
C GLY A 140 4.38 -0.19 26.58
N LYS A 141 3.70 0.92 26.25
CA LYS A 141 2.38 0.92 25.61
C LYS A 141 2.37 1.77 24.35
N ILE A 142 1.59 1.37 23.35
CA ILE A 142 1.32 2.21 22.17
C ILE A 142 0.49 3.41 22.63
N THR A 143 0.94 4.60 22.24
CA THR A 143 0.28 5.88 22.57
C THR A 143 -0.20 6.64 21.33
N GLY A 144 0.29 6.27 20.15
CA GLY A 144 -0.11 6.89 18.89
C GLY A 144 0.58 6.24 17.70
N PHE A 145 0.33 6.81 16.53
CA PHE A 145 0.93 6.41 15.27
C PHE A 145 1.42 7.63 14.52
N ASP A 146 2.56 7.48 13.84
CA ASP A 146 3.15 8.46 12.94
C ASP A 146 3.15 7.86 11.54
N ILE A 147 2.33 8.40 10.63
CA ILE A 147 2.21 7.92 9.24
C ILE A 147 3.20 8.73 8.41
N THR A 148 4.27 8.08 7.94
CA THR A 148 5.28 8.72 7.09
C THR A 148 4.90 8.69 5.61
N SER A 149 4.13 7.68 5.19
CA SER A 149 3.52 7.58 3.87
C SER A 149 2.15 6.89 3.99
N GLY A 150 1.10 7.50 3.45
CA GLY A 150 -0.22 6.85 3.39
C GLY A 150 -0.31 5.74 2.34
N GLY A 151 0.69 5.61 1.45
CA GLY A 151 0.61 4.74 0.29
C GLY A 151 -0.48 5.15 -0.70
N SER A 152 -0.83 4.25 -1.61
CA SER A 152 -1.94 4.42 -2.56
C SER A 152 -2.46 3.08 -3.07
N GLY A 153 -3.70 3.09 -3.55
CA GLY A 153 -4.30 1.94 -4.20
C GLY A 153 -4.98 0.94 -3.25
N TYR A 154 -5.16 1.28 -1.97
CA TYR A 154 -5.99 0.48 -1.07
C TYR A 154 -7.47 0.65 -1.43
N SER A 155 -8.11 -0.44 -1.88
CA SER A 155 -9.55 -0.49 -2.19
C SER A 155 -10.39 -0.98 -1.01
N SER A 156 -9.77 -1.62 -0.03
CA SER A 156 -10.37 -2.04 1.24
C SER A 156 -9.47 -1.63 2.41
N THR A 157 -10.00 -1.65 3.63
CA THR A 157 -9.22 -1.28 4.82
C THR A 157 -8.11 -2.32 5.08
N PRO A 158 -6.81 -1.94 5.07
CA PRO A 158 -5.73 -2.86 5.40
C PRO A 158 -5.74 -3.22 6.89
N GLN A 159 -5.20 -4.39 7.21
CA GLN A 159 -4.91 -4.79 8.57
C GLN A 159 -3.59 -4.19 9.04
N VAL A 160 -3.54 -3.80 10.31
CA VAL A 160 -2.38 -3.19 10.94
C VAL A 160 -1.91 -4.07 12.10
N SER A 161 -0.62 -4.38 12.10
CA SER A 161 0.04 -5.08 13.21
C SER A 161 1.28 -4.32 13.67
N VAL A 162 1.55 -4.39 14.97
CA VAL A 162 2.73 -3.77 15.58
C VAL A 162 3.55 -4.88 16.24
N PRO A 163 4.75 -5.21 15.73
CA PRO A 163 5.59 -6.26 16.29
C PRO A 163 5.80 -6.09 17.81
N GLY A 164 5.57 -7.17 18.56
CA GLY A 164 5.66 -7.16 20.02
C GLY A 164 4.41 -6.68 20.77
N PHE A 165 3.33 -6.31 20.06
CA PHE A 165 2.07 -5.87 20.64
C PHE A 165 0.89 -6.67 20.05
N THR A 166 -0.12 -6.93 20.88
CA THR A 166 -1.36 -7.62 20.48
C THR A 166 -2.49 -6.67 20.10
N ALA A 167 -2.21 -5.36 20.04
CA ALA A 167 -3.19 -4.38 19.63
C ALA A 167 -3.57 -4.58 18.16
N ALA A 168 -4.85 -4.39 17.85
CA ALA A 168 -5.40 -4.39 16.49
C ALA A 168 -5.97 -2.99 16.18
N PRO A 169 -5.13 -2.04 15.71
CA PRO A 169 -5.57 -0.69 15.37
C PRO A 169 -6.51 -0.69 14.16
N SER A 170 -7.43 0.27 14.13
CA SER A 170 -8.30 0.51 12.97
C SER A 170 -7.69 1.55 12.04
N VAL A 171 -7.93 1.41 10.74
CA VAL A 171 -7.43 2.30 9.70
C VAL A 171 -8.58 3.06 9.04
N LYS A 172 -8.36 4.35 8.76
CA LYS A 172 -9.21 5.17 7.90
C LYS A 172 -8.49 5.46 6.59
N LEU A 173 -9.16 5.19 5.47
CA LEU A 173 -8.67 5.55 4.14
C LEU A 173 -9.11 6.96 3.73
N ALA A 174 -8.30 7.60 2.88
CA ALA A 174 -8.63 8.83 2.17
C ALA A 174 -8.71 8.58 0.66
N TRP A 175 -9.67 9.26 0.04
CA TRP A 175 -10.00 9.15 -1.39
C TRP A 175 -9.62 10.45 -2.09
N SER A 176 -9.05 10.34 -3.28
CA SER A 176 -8.43 11.47 -3.98
C SER A 176 -8.54 11.35 -5.49
N LYS A 177 -8.53 12.50 -6.19
CA LYS A 177 -8.43 12.55 -7.65
C LYS A 177 -7.00 12.27 -8.14
N GLN A 178 -6.01 12.45 -7.27
CA GLN A 178 -4.60 12.24 -7.56
C GLN A 178 -4.21 10.77 -7.30
N PHE A 179 -3.69 10.10 -8.32
CA PHE A 179 -3.45 8.66 -8.31
C PHE A 179 -2.54 8.20 -7.17
N GLU A 180 -1.47 8.95 -6.91
CA GLU A 180 -0.43 8.64 -5.92
C GLU A 180 -0.90 8.81 -4.46
N SER A 181 -2.11 9.35 -4.25
CA SER A 181 -2.69 9.57 -2.92
C SER A 181 -4.09 8.96 -2.77
N ASN A 182 -4.61 8.34 -3.82
CA ASN A 182 -5.96 7.79 -3.82
C ASN A 182 -6.00 6.41 -3.15
N GLY A 183 -6.94 6.22 -2.23
CA GLY A 183 -6.98 5.04 -1.37
C GLY A 183 -5.75 4.97 -0.47
N SER A 184 -5.42 6.08 0.19
CA SER A 184 -4.27 6.18 1.10
C SER A 184 -4.69 6.00 2.56
N VAL A 185 -3.82 5.45 3.39
CA VAL A 185 -3.97 5.41 4.85
C VAL A 185 -3.86 6.83 5.41
N SER A 186 -4.95 7.35 5.95
CA SER A 186 -5.05 8.72 6.48
C SER A 186 -5.03 8.80 8.00
N GLN A 187 -5.42 7.71 8.68
CA GLN A 187 -5.44 7.65 10.14
C GLN A 187 -5.33 6.21 10.60
N ILE A 188 -4.61 6.01 11.71
CA ILE A 188 -4.55 4.76 12.45
C ILE A 188 -5.00 5.07 13.88
N THR A 189 -5.98 4.32 14.37
CA THR A 189 -6.59 4.55 15.69
C THR A 189 -6.44 3.31 16.56
N LEU A 190 -6.00 3.48 17.80
CA LEU A 190 -5.98 2.38 18.76
C LEU A 190 -7.40 1.91 19.08
N PRO A 191 -7.60 0.60 19.29
CA PRO A 191 -8.89 0.10 19.75
C PRO A 191 -9.23 0.72 21.11
N GLU A 192 -10.48 1.10 21.33
CA GLU A 192 -10.91 1.61 22.63
C GLU A 192 -10.62 0.58 23.72
N ALA A 193 -10.07 1.06 24.84
CA ALA A 193 -9.92 0.20 26.02
C ALA A 193 -11.32 -0.21 26.47
N LYS A 194 -11.62 -1.52 26.45
CA LYS A 194 -12.88 -2.04 27.00
C LYS A 194 -13.00 -1.56 28.44
N LYS A 195 -13.95 -0.66 28.70
CA LYS A 195 -14.32 -0.27 30.07
C LYS A 195 -14.85 -1.53 30.73
N LYS A 196 -14.19 -1.96 31.81
CA LYS A 196 -14.69 -3.01 32.70
C LYS A 196 -15.80 -2.45 33.57
#